data_AF-A0A1F9S1H6-F1
#
_entry.id   AF-A0A1F9S1H6-F1
#
_cell.length_a   1.000
_cell.length_b   1.000
_cell.length_c   1.000
_cell.angle_alpha   90.00
_cell.angle_beta   90.00
_cell.angle_gamma   90.00
#
_symmetry.space_group_name_H-M   'P 1'
#
loop_
_entity.id
_entity.type
_entity.pdbx_description
1 polymer ?
#
loop_
_entity_poly.entity_id
_entity_poly.type
_entity_poly.pdbx_seq_one_letter_code
_entity_poly.pdbx_strand_id
1 'polypeptide(L)'
;MAVPRTGYTLVEVMVGTLLVALIVSAIFALTLTTQVSSKKSGRRAKGLYYTRQAMERLKSYVTADSTSPGLGPTASWIYPGDASNTYALSPGIHDITNSLPSSFRDELPGASLIYTVTDQPCGTRRCQQVTFSIRWDEEPLRP
;
A
#
# COMPACT_ATOMS: atom_id res chain seq x y z
N MET A 1 -65.23 -30.34 -7.93
CA MET A 1 -65.12 -28.90 -7.63
C MET A 1 -63.87 -28.37 -8.31
N ALA A 2 -64.00 -27.47 -9.28
CA ALA A 2 -62.87 -26.82 -9.91
C ALA A 2 -62.50 -25.57 -9.09
N VAL A 3 -61.25 -25.47 -8.65
CA VAL A 3 -60.76 -24.26 -7.96
C VAL A 3 -60.56 -23.17 -9.02
N PRO A 4 -61.20 -21.99 -8.88
CA PRO A 4 -60.99 -20.90 -9.82
C PRO A 4 -59.54 -20.42 -9.75
N ARG A 5 -58.89 -20.32 -10.93
CA ARG A 5 -57.55 -19.75 -11.05
C ARG A 5 -57.68 -18.24 -11.15
N THR A 6 -57.25 -17.51 -10.13
CA THR A 6 -57.06 -16.06 -10.19
C THR A 6 -55.89 -15.73 -11.11
N GLY A 7 -56.15 -14.97 -12.17
CA GLY A 7 -55.11 -14.46 -13.07
C GLY A 7 -54.38 -13.28 -12.43
N TYR A 8 -53.09 -13.11 -12.75
CA TYR A 8 -52.30 -11.97 -12.31
C TYR A 8 -52.75 -10.70 -13.03
N THR A 9 -52.81 -9.59 -12.31
CA THR A 9 -53.11 -8.28 -12.92
C THR A 9 -51.86 -7.70 -13.58
N LEU A 10 -52.01 -7.00 -14.71
CA LEU A 10 -50.88 -6.39 -15.43
C LEU A 10 -50.10 -5.42 -14.52
N VAL A 11 -50.81 -4.70 -13.65
CA VAL A 11 -50.22 -3.78 -12.66
C VAL A 11 -49.28 -4.51 -11.70
N GLU A 12 -49.67 -5.68 -11.21
CA GLU A 12 -48.84 -6.48 -10.29
C GLU A 12 -47.52 -6.91 -10.94
N VAL A 13 -47.55 -7.29 -12.22
CA VAL A 13 -46.35 -7.66 -12.98
C VAL A 13 -45.45 -6.44 -13.21
N MET A 14 -46.02 -5.27 -13.50
CA MET A 14 -45.23 -4.04 -13.67
C MET A 14 -44.57 -3.58 -12.37
N VAL A 15 -45.30 -3.62 -11.25
CA VAL A 15 -44.74 -3.28 -9.93
C VAL A 15 -43.67 -4.30 -9.54
N GLY A 16 -43.91 -5.60 -9.78
CA GLY A 16 -42.95 -6.65 -9.51
C GLY A 16 -41.64 -6.48 -10.29
N THR A 17 -41.72 -6.18 -11.58
CA THR A 17 -40.53 -5.96 -12.42
C THR A 17 -39.75 -4.70 -12.01
N LEU A 18 -40.44 -3.61 -11.65
CA LEU A 18 -39.81 -2.41 -11.10
C LEU A 18 -39.04 -2.69 -9.80
N LEU A 19 -39.66 -3.41 -8.86
CA LEU A 19 -39.01 -3.77 -7.59
C LEU A 19 -37.77 -4.65 -7.83
N VAL A 20 -37.87 -5.64 -8.72
CA VAL A 20 -36.72 -6.50 -9.07
C VAL A 20 -35.59 -5.68 -9.69
N ALA A 21 -35.89 -4.76 -10.61
CA ALA A 21 -34.88 -3.89 -11.24
C ALA A 21 -34.14 -3.03 -10.21
N LEU A 22 -34.85 -2.46 -9.22
CA LEU A 22 -34.25 -1.68 -8.14
C LEU A 22 -33.32 -2.52 -7.25
N ILE A 23 -33.77 -3.72 -6.86
CA ILE A 23 -32.98 -4.63 -6.02
C ILE A 23 -31.69 -5.04 -6.74
N VAL A 24 -31.77 -5.43 -8.02
CA VAL A 24 -30.61 -5.84 -8.82
C VAL A 24 -29.62 -4.69 -8.97
N SER A 25 -30.11 -3.47 -9.25
CA SER A 25 -29.27 -2.28 -9.38
C SER A 25 -28.53 -1.95 -8.08
N ALA A 26 -29.21 -2.06 -6.94
CA ALA A 26 -28.61 -1.83 -5.63
C ALA A 26 -27.49 -2.85 -5.33
N ILE A 27 -27.72 -4.14 -5.59
CA ILE A 27 -26.71 -5.18 -5.39
C ILE A 27 -25.50 -4.96 -6.31
N PHE A 28 -25.73 -4.58 -7.56
CA PHE A 28 -24.65 -4.30 -8.50
C PHE A 28 -23.80 -3.09 -8.06
N ALA A 29 -24.43 -2.01 -7.60
CA ALA A 29 -23.73 -0.85 -7.07
C ALA A 29 -22.86 -1.20 -5.84
N LEU A 30 -23.37 -2.04 -4.93
CA LEU A 30 -22.63 -2.49 -3.75
C LEU A 30 -21.44 -3.39 -4.14
N THR A 31 -21.63 -4.31 -5.08
CA THR A 31 -20.55 -5.22 -5.52
C THR A 31 -19.44 -4.46 -6.25
N LEU A 32 -19.75 -3.48 -7.09
CA LEU A 32 -18.74 -2.62 -7.70
C LEU A 32 -17.96 -1.81 -6.66
N THR A 33 -18.68 -1.20 -5.71
CA THR A 33 -18.06 -0.38 -4.65
C THR A 33 -17.09 -1.21 -3.79
N THR A 34 -17.48 -2.43 -3.43
CA THR A 34 -16.62 -3.33 -2.64
C THR A 34 -15.39 -3.81 -3.41
N GLN A 35 -15.52 -4.10 -4.70
CA GLN A 35 -14.38 -4.51 -5.54
C GLN A 35 -13.34 -3.38 -5.69
N VAL A 36 -13.80 -2.16 -5.96
CA VAL A 36 -12.92 -0.98 -6.07
C VAL A 36 -12.18 -0.73 -4.75
N SER A 37 -12.91 -0.79 -3.63
CA SER A 37 -12.33 -0.63 -2.29
C SER A 37 -11.29 -1.71 -1.97
N SER A 38 -11.58 -2.97 -2.30
CA SER A 38 -10.68 -4.11 -2.07
C SER A 38 -9.37 -3.98 -2.85
N LYS A 39 -9.42 -3.62 -4.14
CA LYS A 39 -8.22 -3.41 -4.96
C LYS A 39 -7.33 -2.28 -4.40
N LYS A 40 -7.94 -1.17 -3.99
CA LYS A 40 -7.22 -0.04 -3.37
C LYS A 40 -6.56 -0.45 -2.05
N SER A 41 -7.27 -1.20 -1.21
CA SER A 41 -6.75 -1.73 0.04
C SER A 41 -5.57 -2.69 -0.18
N GLY A 42 -5.69 -3.60 -1.16
CA GLY A 42 -4.63 -4.54 -1.52
C GLY A 42 -3.33 -3.85 -1.94
N ARG A 43 -3.42 -2.79 -2.75
CA ARG A 43 -2.25 -1.97 -3.16
C ARG A 43 -1.57 -1.31 -1.96
N ARG A 44 -2.35 -0.72 -1.06
CA ARG A 44 -1.84 -0.15 0.20
C ARG A 44 -1.17 -1.19 1.08
N ALA A 45 -1.76 -2.37 1.20
CA ALA A 45 -1.21 -3.47 1.98
C ALA A 45 0.13 -3.97 1.39
N LYS A 46 0.21 -4.14 0.06
CA LYS A 46 1.47 -4.47 -0.63
C LYS A 46 2.54 -3.39 -0.39
N GLY A 47 2.19 -2.11 -0.54
CA GLY A 47 3.10 -1.01 -0.29
C GLY A 47 3.67 -1.04 1.13
N LEU A 48 2.79 -1.18 2.14
CA LEU A 48 3.19 -1.30 3.54
C LEU A 48 4.04 -2.54 3.82
N TYR A 49 3.79 -3.66 3.13
CA TYR A 49 4.61 -4.86 3.24
C TYR A 49 6.06 -4.59 2.83
N TYR A 50 6.29 -3.94 1.67
CA TYR A 50 7.64 -3.59 1.23
C TYR A 50 8.32 -2.56 2.14
N THR A 51 7.57 -1.56 2.61
CA THR A 51 8.08 -0.60 3.60
C THR A 51 8.52 -1.30 4.89
N ARG A 52 7.73 -2.25 5.41
CA ARG A 52 8.10 -3.04 6.59
C ARG A 52 9.34 -3.90 6.34
N GLN A 53 9.44 -4.52 5.17
CA GLN A 53 10.64 -5.29 4.81
C GLN A 53 11.89 -4.40 4.79
N ALA A 54 11.77 -3.18 4.25
CA ALA A 54 12.87 -2.21 4.26
C ALA A 54 13.22 -1.75 5.67
N MET A 55 12.22 -1.53 6.51
CA MET A 55 12.39 -1.18 7.93
C MET A 55 13.10 -2.28 8.71
N GLU A 56 12.70 -3.55 8.56
CA GLU A 56 13.34 -4.66 9.26
C GLU A 56 14.81 -4.83 8.84
N ARG A 57 15.13 -4.60 7.55
CA ARG A 57 16.51 -4.58 7.07
C ARG A 57 17.33 -3.44 7.69
N LEU A 58 16.78 -2.23 7.80
CA LEU A 58 17.50 -1.12 8.44
C LEU A 58 17.60 -1.29 9.96
N LYS A 59 16.59 -1.90 10.58
CA LYS A 59 16.54 -2.10 12.04
C LYS A 59 17.71 -2.94 12.55
N SER A 60 18.13 -3.98 11.81
CA SER A 60 19.33 -4.75 12.18
C SER A 60 20.62 -3.92 12.17
N TYR A 61 20.61 -2.77 11.48
CA TYR A 61 21.78 -1.92 11.33
C TYR A 61 21.75 -0.70 12.27
N VAL A 62 20.57 -0.18 12.60
CA VAL A 62 20.42 0.90 13.59
C VAL A 62 20.80 0.43 15.01
N THR A 63 20.64 -0.86 15.32
CA THR A 63 21.05 -1.43 16.61
C THR A 63 22.51 -1.89 16.67
N ALA A 64 23.21 -1.93 15.53
CA ALA A 64 24.62 -2.31 15.50
C ALA A 64 25.46 -1.11 15.95
N ASP A 65 26.20 -1.28 17.05
CA ASP A 65 27.19 -0.30 17.46
C ASP A 65 28.25 -0.16 16.37
N SER A 66 28.29 0.99 15.69
CA SER A 66 29.24 1.28 14.61
C SER A 66 30.69 1.37 15.11
N THR A 67 30.91 1.38 16.42
CA THR A 67 32.24 1.36 17.04
C THR A 67 32.74 -0.06 17.34
N SER A 68 31.89 -1.08 17.20
CA SER A 68 32.28 -2.47 17.39
C SER A 68 32.85 -3.06 16.09
N PRO A 69 34.14 -3.42 16.03
CA PRO A 69 34.75 -3.99 14.84
C PRO A 69 34.19 -5.41 14.61
N GLY A 70 33.32 -5.57 13.61
CA GLY A 70 33.01 -6.88 13.03
C GLY A 70 31.56 -7.38 13.11
N LEU A 71 30.59 -6.60 13.62
CA LEU A 71 29.20 -7.09 13.78
C LEU A 71 28.13 -6.26 13.04
N GLY A 72 28.52 -5.20 12.34
CA GLY A 72 27.60 -4.38 11.56
C GLY A 72 28.14 -4.10 10.15
N PRO A 73 27.27 -3.70 9.21
CA PRO A 73 27.72 -3.16 7.93
C PRO A 73 28.71 -2.03 8.21
N THR A 74 29.87 -2.10 7.57
CA THR A 74 30.85 -1.03 7.58
C THR A 74 30.18 0.30 7.23
N ALA A 75 30.74 1.42 7.67
CA ALA A 75 30.25 2.78 7.34
C ALA A 75 30.15 3.08 5.82
N SER A 76 30.45 2.10 4.97
CA SER A 76 30.35 2.09 3.52
C SER A 76 29.17 1.27 2.97
N TRP A 77 28.33 0.66 3.81
CA TRP A 77 27.18 -0.10 3.30
C TRP A 77 26.10 0.81 2.76
N ILE A 78 25.74 0.57 1.50
CA ILE A 78 24.71 1.30 0.77
C ILE A 78 23.47 0.41 0.70
N TYR A 79 22.29 0.99 0.91
CA TYR A 79 21.06 0.22 0.81
C TYR A 79 20.87 -0.27 -0.64
N PRO A 80 20.58 -1.56 -0.89
CA PRO A 80 20.42 -2.07 -2.25
C PRO A 80 19.27 -1.37 -3.00
N GLY A 81 19.60 -0.74 -4.13
CA GLY A 81 18.65 0.03 -4.91
C GLY A 81 18.47 1.48 -4.46
N ASP A 82 19.32 1.97 -3.55
CA ASP A 82 19.42 3.39 -3.23
C ASP A 82 20.17 4.16 -4.33
N ALA A 83 19.57 5.24 -4.82
CA ALA A 83 20.18 6.11 -5.83
C ALA A 83 21.22 7.10 -5.25
N SER A 84 21.22 7.33 -3.93
CA SER A 84 22.07 8.33 -3.29
C SER A 84 23.55 7.95 -3.24
N ASN A 85 23.88 6.66 -3.36
CA ASN A 85 25.24 6.11 -3.21
C ASN A 85 25.95 6.52 -1.90
N THR A 86 25.19 6.91 -0.87
CA THR A 86 25.73 7.22 0.46
C THR A 86 25.51 6.07 1.42
N TYR A 87 26.19 6.14 2.58
CA TYR A 87 25.96 5.19 3.66
C TYR A 87 24.47 5.16 4.04
N ALA A 88 23.89 3.97 4.18
CA ALA A 88 22.44 3.82 4.32
C ALA A 88 21.83 4.54 5.53
N LEU A 89 22.63 4.82 6.57
CA LEU A 89 22.19 5.56 7.76
C LEU A 89 22.80 6.98 7.81
N SER A 90 23.34 7.49 6.71
CA SER A 90 23.77 8.89 6.65
C SER A 90 22.57 9.81 6.83
N PRO A 91 22.66 10.89 7.61
CA PRO A 91 21.58 11.87 7.69
C PRO A 91 21.24 12.42 6.31
N GLY A 92 19.97 12.35 5.91
CA GLY A 92 19.55 12.73 4.57
C GLY A 92 18.34 11.98 4.05
N ILE A 93 18.05 12.18 2.76
CA ILE A 93 16.96 11.54 2.03
C ILE A 93 17.56 10.47 1.13
N HIS A 94 17.05 9.26 1.24
CA HIS A 94 17.47 8.09 0.48
C HIS A 94 16.31 7.57 -0.36
N ASP A 95 16.55 7.45 -1.67
CA ASP A 95 15.55 6.96 -2.62
C ASP A 95 15.83 5.51 -2.95
N ILE A 96 15.00 4.62 -2.38
CA ILE A 96 15.07 3.17 -2.58
C ILE A 96 13.97 2.68 -3.50
N THR A 97 13.43 3.54 -4.36
CA THR A 97 12.38 3.17 -5.31
C THR A 97 12.79 1.98 -6.18
N ASN A 98 14.08 1.85 -6.52
CA ASN A 98 14.58 0.71 -7.30
C ASN A 98 14.61 -0.61 -6.53
N SER A 99 14.45 -0.59 -5.21
CA SER A 99 14.31 -1.80 -4.40
C SER A 99 12.91 -2.43 -4.52
N LEU A 100 11.92 -1.67 -4.99
CA LEU A 100 10.57 -2.19 -5.24
C LEU A 100 10.58 -3.14 -6.44
N PRO A 101 9.84 -4.26 -6.40
CA PRO A 101 9.74 -5.17 -7.52
C PRO A 101 9.13 -4.47 -8.73
N SER A 102 9.59 -4.83 -9.94
CA SER A 102 9.06 -4.27 -11.19
C SER A 102 7.54 -4.44 -11.28
N SER A 103 7.02 -5.59 -10.87
CA SER A 103 5.57 -5.84 -10.84
C SER A 103 4.77 -4.83 -10.02
N PHE A 104 5.34 -4.24 -8.97
CA PHE A 104 4.69 -3.19 -8.18
C PHE A 104 4.82 -1.82 -8.84
N ARG A 105 5.98 -1.51 -9.43
CA ARG A 105 6.22 -0.25 -10.15
C ARG A 105 5.43 -0.15 -11.46
N ASP A 106 5.25 -1.28 -12.14
CA ASP A 106 4.46 -1.37 -13.36
C ASP A 106 2.95 -1.33 -13.06
N GLU A 107 2.50 -1.90 -11.92
CA GLU A 107 1.09 -1.83 -11.49
C GLU A 107 0.70 -0.42 -11.00
N LEU A 108 1.66 0.33 -10.46
CA LEU A 108 1.45 1.63 -9.83
C LEU A 108 2.40 2.67 -10.43
N PRO A 109 1.99 3.40 -11.48
CA PRO A 109 2.80 4.48 -12.03
C PRO A 109 3.11 5.52 -10.94
N GLY A 110 4.33 6.05 -10.97
CA GLY A 110 4.81 7.01 -9.97
C GLY A 110 5.08 6.41 -8.59
N ALA A 111 5.05 5.08 -8.43
CA ALA A 111 5.42 4.45 -7.16
C ALA A 111 6.84 4.82 -6.75
N SER A 112 6.98 5.44 -5.59
CA SER A 112 8.25 5.83 -4.97
C SER A 112 8.30 5.37 -3.52
N LEU A 113 9.47 4.87 -3.11
CA LEU A 113 9.76 4.50 -1.73
C LEU A 113 11.01 5.24 -1.29
N ILE A 114 10.82 6.18 -0.37
CA ILE A 114 11.86 7.07 0.14
C ILE A 114 11.95 6.86 1.64
N TYR A 115 13.15 6.91 2.19
CA TYR A 115 13.32 7.04 3.63
C TYR A 115 14.21 8.23 3.97
N THR A 116 13.99 8.80 5.14
CA THR A 116 14.73 9.94 5.65
C THR A 116 15.36 9.56 6.97
N VAL A 117 16.65 9.81 7.09
CA VAL A 117 17.40 9.58 8.33
C VAL A 117 17.66 10.93 8.97
N THR A 118 17.25 11.08 10.22
CA THR A 118 17.45 12.28 11.03
C THR A 118 18.16 11.92 12.32
N ASP A 119 19.17 12.70 12.69
CA ASP A 119 19.80 12.56 14.00
C ASP A 119 18.89 13.13 15.08
N GLN A 120 18.54 12.32 16.07
CA GLN A 120 17.75 12.71 17.22
C GLN A 120 18.58 12.54 18.51
N PRO A 121 18.54 13.49 19.46
CA PRO A 121 19.19 13.32 20.75
C PRO A 121 18.53 12.18 21.54
N CYS A 122 19.35 11.23 22.00
CA CYS A 122 18.96 10.10 22.85
C CYS A 122 19.81 10.10 24.12
N GLY A 123 19.49 10.99 25.06
CA GLY A 123 20.33 11.18 26.24
C GLY A 123 21.69 11.78 25.87
N THR A 124 22.78 11.07 26.19
CA THR A 124 24.16 11.53 25.93
C THR A 124 24.70 11.16 24.54
N ARG A 125 23.91 10.43 23.73
CA ARG A 125 24.30 9.98 22.38
C ARG A 125 23.35 10.54 21.32
N ARG A 126 23.82 10.59 20.07
CA ARG A 126 22.97 10.84 18.89
C ARG A 126 22.43 9.50 18.38
N CYS A 127 21.11 9.36 18.33
CA CYS A 127 20.46 8.26 17.63
C CYS A 127 20.12 8.67 16.21
N GLN A 128 20.04 7.68 15.33
CA GLN A 128 19.45 7.85 14.01
C GLN A 128 17.99 7.43 14.07
N GLN A 129 17.10 8.34 13.70
CA GLN A 129 15.68 8.08 13.49
C GLN A 129 15.45 7.91 11.99
N VAL A 130 14.80 6.81 11.59
CA VAL A 130 14.47 6.52 10.19
C VAL A 130 12.97 6.63 9.99
N THR A 131 12.57 7.46 9.03
CA THR A 131 11.16 7.65 8.64
C THR A 131 10.98 7.22 7.20
N PHE A 132 10.00 6.35 6.92
CA PHE A 132 9.69 5.90 5.57
C PHE A 132 8.48 6.63 5.00
N SER A 133 8.52 6.94 3.71
CA SER A 133 7.40 7.44 2.93
C SER A 133 7.26 6.63 1.66
N ILE A 134 6.07 6.06 1.46
CA ILE A 134 5.71 5.40 0.21
C ILE A 134 4.60 6.21 -0.46
N ARG A 135 4.76 6.49 -1.76
CA ARG A 135 3.81 7.27 -2.56
C ARG A 135 3.64 6.59 -3.91
N TRP A 136 2.50 6.79 -4.54
CA TRP A 136 2.21 6.37 -5.90
C TRP A 136 1.06 7.22 -6.44
N ASP A 137 0.95 7.33 -7.75
CA ASP A 137 -0.17 8.03 -8.37
C ASP A 137 -1.41 7.13 -8.30
N GLU A 138 -2.42 7.55 -7.53
CA GLU A 138 -3.73 6.93 -7.61
C GLU A 138 -4.35 7.41 -8.94
N GLU A 139 -4.18 6.63 -10.02
CA GLU A 139 -4.86 6.96 -11.29
C GLU A 139 -6.37 7.08 -11.02
N PRO A 140 -7.02 8.17 -11.44
CA PRO A 140 -8.45 8.33 -11.25
C PRO A 140 -9.15 7.15 -11.92
N LEU A 141 -10.03 6.49 -11.17
CA LEU A 141 -10.86 5.40 -11.68
C LEU A 141 -11.53 5.88 -12.97
N ARG A 142 -11.12 5.34 -14.13
CA ARG A 142 -11.86 5.58 -15.37
C ARG A 142 -13.26 5.00 -15.17
N PRO A 143 -14.33 5.80 -15.39
CA PRO A 143 -15.70 5.34 -15.27
C PRO A 143 -16.02 4.21 -16.24
#